data_AF-A0A6L5Q781-F1
#
_entry.id   AF-A0A6L5Q781-F1
#
_cell.length_a   1.000
_cell.length_b   1.000
_cell.length_c   1.000
_cell.angle_alpha   90.00
_cell.angle_beta   90.00
_cell.angle_gamma   90.00
#
_symmetry.space_group_name_H-M   'P 1'
#
loop_
_entity.id
_entity.type
_entity.pdbx_description
1 polymer ?
#
loop_
_entity_poly.entity_id
_entity_poly.type
_entity_poly.pdbx_seq_one_letter_code
_entity_poly.pdbx_strand_id
1 'polypeptide(L)'
;EKTTVETIDTKTFKTKLQPKIDELTTNYNDIIEKDWLPAWEEINTNGDSVDRNKLLVTMTAISKQYEKIINEIDTVKIKENISEVQIQEQLIYFKTEFKTASKFMKNAADLIIDGANNSTPSNETIENTKHALGLADQHIVLALSTLNEVEVKLGLAKK
;
A
#
# COMPACT_ATOMS: atom_id res chain seq x y z
N GLU A 1 19.91 -20.84 28.02
CA GLU A 1 19.27 -20.50 26.73
C GLU A 1 20.33 -20.45 25.65
N LYS A 2 20.09 -21.02 24.46
CA LYS A 2 20.94 -20.77 23.29
C LYS A 2 20.55 -19.40 22.77
N THR A 3 21.35 -18.38 23.06
CA THR A 3 21.30 -17.10 22.36
C THR A 3 21.62 -17.39 20.90
N THR A 4 20.59 -17.47 20.06
CA THR A 4 20.74 -17.48 18.60
C THR A 4 21.46 -16.19 18.25
N VAL A 5 22.70 -16.30 17.78
CA VAL A 5 23.46 -15.15 17.30
C VAL A 5 22.69 -14.58 16.12
N GLU A 6 22.27 -13.32 16.23
CA GLU A 6 21.55 -12.61 15.18
C GLU A 6 22.41 -12.57 13.91
N THR A 7 21.83 -12.98 12.77
CA THR A 7 22.56 -12.97 11.49
C THR A 7 22.79 -11.54 11.02
N ILE A 8 23.80 -11.33 10.16
CA ILE A 8 24.06 -10.01 9.56
C ILE A 8 22.82 -9.51 8.80
N ASP A 9 22.14 -10.41 8.08
CA ASP A 9 20.92 -10.09 7.34
C ASP A 9 19.77 -9.71 8.29
N THR A 10 19.63 -10.42 9.42
CA THR A 10 18.63 -10.08 10.46
C THR A 10 18.87 -8.68 11.02
N LYS A 11 20.10 -8.38 11.41
CA LYS A 11 20.48 -7.08 11.94
C LYS A 11 20.30 -5.97 10.90
N THR A 12 20.66 -6.25 9.64
CA THR A 12 20.56 -5.28 8.55
C THR A 12 19.11 -5.02 8.16
N PHE A 13 18.27 -6.05 8.10
CA PHE A 13 16.84 -5.91 7.89
C PHE A 13 16.22 -4.98 8.94
N LYS A 14 16.39 -5.31 10.23
CA LYS A 14 15.85 -4.51 11.35
C LYS A 14 16.27 -3.04 11.33
N THR A 15 17.51 -2.78 10.98
CA THR A 15 18.10 -1.44 11.13
C THR A 15 17.98 -0.57 9.89
N LYS A 16 17.93 -1.17 8.69
CA LYS A 16 17.96 -0.43 7.42
C LYS A 16 16.71 -0.59 6.56
N LEU A 17 16.01 -1.72 6.64
CA LEU A 17 14.87 -2.01 5.76
C LEU A 17 13.54 -1.88 6.50
N GLN A 18 13.43 -2.54 7.65
CA GLN A 18 12.21 -2.59 8.46
C GLN A 18 11.64 -1.19 8.78
N PRO A 19 12.43 -0.20 9.24
CA PRO A 19 11.87 1.10 9.59
C PRO A 19 11.18 1.79 8.40
N LYS A 20 11.74 1.65 7.19
CA LYS A 20 11.15 2.23 5.98
C LYS A 20 9.93 1.44 5.51
N ILE A 21 9.96 0.11 5.64
CA ILE A 21 8.81 -0.75 5.33
C ILE A 21 7.64 -0.46 6.28
N ASP A 22 7.90 -0.35 7.57
CA ASP A 22 6.90 -0.03 8.60
C ASP A 22 6.31 1.36 8.37
N GLU A 23 7.15 2.36 8.05
CA GLU A 23 6.69 3.70 7.68
C GLU A 23 5.74 3.66 6.47
N LEU A 24 6.13 2.96 5.39
CA LEU A 24 5.34 2.89 4.16
C LEU A 24 4.02 2.12 4.34
N THR A 25 4.04 1.01 5.07
CA THR A 25 2.84 0.21 5.35
C THR A 25 1.89 0.93 6.30
N THR A 26 2.41 1.64 7.31
CA THR A 26 1.62 2.52 8.18
C THR A 26 0.99 3.64 7.37
N ASN A 27 1.77 4.33 6.52
CA ASN A 27 1.24 5.38 5.65
C ASN A 27 0.16 4.85 4.71
N TYR A 28 0.34 3.65 4.13
CA TYR A 28 -0.67 3.01 3.29
C TYR A 28 -1.99 2.82 4.03
N ASN A 29 -1.96 2.30 5.26
CA ASN A 29 -3.14 2.07 6.08
C ASN A 29 -3.78 3.38 6.57
N ASP A 30 -2.96 4.35 6.96
CA ASP A 30 -3.41 5.67 7.40
C ASP A 30 -4.23 6.38 6.32
N ILE A 31 -3.80 6.31 5.05
CA ILE A 31 -4.55 6.88 3.93
C ILE A 31 -5.93 6.20 3.81
N ILE A 32 -5.99 4.89 4.01
CA ILE A 32 -7.25 4.13 3.96
C ILE A 32 -8.20 4.62 5.05
N GLU A 33 -7.74 4.59 6.30
CA GLU A 33 -8.57 4.86 7.46
C GLU A 33 -8.99 6.33 7.57
N LYS A 34 -8.06 7.25 7.29
CA LYS A 34 -8.26 8.69 7.56
C LYS A 34 -8.90 9.41 6.39
N ASP A 35 -8.56 9.04 5.16
CA ASP A 35 -8.92 9.80 3.97
C ASP A 35 -9.85 9.01 3.04
N TRP A 36 -9.52 7.76 2.71
CA TRP A 36 -10.23 6.98 1.69
C TRP A 36 -11.61 6.49 2.15
N LEU A 37 -11.69 5.79 3.30
CA LEU A 37 -12.94 5.24 3.80
C LEU A 37 -14.01 6.32 4.01
N PRO A 38 -13.71 7.46 4.67
CA PRO A 38 -14.71 8.52 4.84
C PRO A 38 -15.21 9.08 3.51
N ALA A 39 -14.31 9.27 2.53
CA ALA A 39 -14.70 9.77 1.22
C ALA A 39 -15.55 8.75 0.45
N TRP A 40 -15.22 7.47 0.56
CA TRP A 40 -15.98 6.38 -0.05
C TRP A 40 -17.38 6.22 0.56
N GLU A 41 -17.51 6.35 1.88
CA GLU A 41 -18.80 6.35 2.56
C GLU A 41 -19.68 7.52 2.13
N GLU A 42 -19.09 8.72 2.00
CA GLU A 42 -19.81 9.92 1.53
C GLU A 42 -20.38 9.70 0.12
N ILE A 43 -19.60 9.11 -0.79
CA ILE A 43 -20.04 8.80 -2.16
C ILE A 43 -21.22 7.83 -2.16
N ASN A 44 -21.13 6.74 -1.39
CA ASN A 44 -22.16 5.70 -1.37
C ASN A 44 -23.44 6.12 -0.61
N THR A 45 -23.34 7.09 0.29
CA THR A 45 -24.49 7.58 1.08
C THR A 45 -25.24 8.70 0.35
N ASN A 46 -24.51 9.66 -0.23
CA ASN A 46 -25.11 10.90 -0.75
C ASN A 46 -25.38 10.86 -2.26
N GLY A 47 -24.77 9.93 -3.01
CA GLY A 47 -24.97 9.78 -4.45
C GLY A 47 -24.80 11.09 -5.21
N ASP A 48 -25.87 11.59 -5.84
CA ASP A 48 -25.86 12.85 -6.59
C ASP A 48 -25.68 14.12 -5.74
N SER A 49 -25.82 14.02 -4.42
CA SER A 49 -25.71 15.16 -3.50
C SER A 49 -24.30 15.33 -2.89
N VAL A 50 -23.31 14.56 -3.34
CA VAL A 50 -21.92 14.67 -2.89
C VAL A 50 -21.34 16.04 -3.25
N ASP A 51 -20.62 16.67 -2.31
CA ASP A 51 -19.84 17.87 -2.60
C ASP A 51 -18.66 17.52 -3.53
N ARG A 52 -18.83 17.81 -4.82
CA ARG A 52 -17.84 17.49 -5.85
C ARG A 52 -16.50 18.19 -5.63
N ASN A 53 -16.50 19.42 -5.10
CA ASN A 53 -15.25 20.15 -4.87
C ASN A 53 -14.46 19.50 -3.73
N LYS A 54 -15.14 19.17 -2.64
CA LYS A 54 -14.55 18.43 -1.52
C LYS A 54 -14.03 17.06 -2.00
N LEU A 55 -14.83 16.33 -2.78
CA LEU A 55 -14.45 15.03 -3.33
C LEU A 55 -13.20 15.11 -4.21
N LEU A 56 -13.14 16.06 -5.14
CA LEU A 56 -11.98 16.26 -6.02
C LEU A 56 -10.71 16.58 -5.22
N VAL A 57 -10.81 17.47 -4.22
CA VAL A 57 -9.67 17.81 -3.35
C VAL A 57 -9.17 16.58 -2.60
N THR A 58 -10.08 15.83 -1.97
CA THR A 58 -9.73 14.63 -1.22
C THR A 58 -9.11 13.55 -2.10
N MET A 59 -9.77 13.17 -3.22
CA MET A 59 -9.25 12.11 -4.08
C MET A 59 -7.92 12.50 -4.76
N THR A 60 -7.73 13.78 -5.09
CA THR A 60 -6.44 14.27 -5.59
C THR A 60 -5.34 14.15 -4.54
N ALA A 61 -5.64 14.45 -3.28
CA ALA A 61 -4.67 14.27 -2.19
C ALA A 61 -4.30 12.79 -2.01
N ILE A 62 -5.30 11.90 -2.01
CA ILE A 62 -5.09 10.46 -1.88
C ILE A 62 -4.26 9.90 -3.04
N SER A 63 -4.60 10.26 -4.28
CA SER A 63 -3.82 9.85 -5.47
C SER A 63 -2.34 10.22 -5.34
N LYS A 64 -2.04 11.45 -4.90
CA LYS A 64 -0.67 11.93 -4.67
C LYS A 64 0.03 11.21 -3.52
N GLN A 65 -0.68 10.90 -2.44
CA GLN A 65 -0.10 10.15 -1.31
C GLN A 65 0.30 8.73 -1.75
N TYR A 66 -0.53 8.03 -2.52
CA TYR A 66 -0.16 6.72 -3.08
C TYR A 66 0.94 6.81 -4.13
N GLU A 67 0.96 7.85 -4.96
CA GLU A 67 2.08 8.12 -5.87
C GLU A 67 3.41 8.28 -5.10
N LYS A 68 3.40 8.99 -3.98
CA LYS A 68 4.55 9.10 -3.10
C LYS A 68 4.99 7.74 -2.56
N ILE A 69 4.07 6.90 -2.08
CA ILE A 69 4.37 5.53 -1.63
C ILE A 69 5.03 4.70 -2.74
N ILE A 70 4.48 4.74 -3.96
CA ILE A 70 4.99 4.03 -5.14
C ILE A 70 6.43 4.44 -5.46
N ASN A 71 6.75 5.72 -5.35
CA ASN A 71 8.09 6.24 -5.62
C ASN A 71 9.07 5.91 -4.48
N GLU A 72 8.63 6.01 -3.23
CA GLU A 72 9.50 5.74 -2.07
C GLU A 72 9.83 4.26 -1.93
N ILE A 73 8.88 3.35 -2.17
CA ILE A 73 9.15 1.91 -2.11
C ILE A 73 10.22 1.50 -3.14
N ASP A 74 10.28 2.17 -4.30
CA ASP A 74 11.30 1.93 -5.32
C ASP A 74 12.73 2.21 -4.82
N THR A 75 12.90 3.11 -3.85
CA THR A 75 14.20 3.46 -3.28
C THR A 75 14.75 2.41 -2.30
N VAL A 76 13.92 1.46 -1.86
CA VAL A 76 14.35 0.39 -0.94
C VAL A 76 15.31 -0.57 -1.66
N LYS A 77 16.58 -0.54 -1.24
CA LYS A 77 17.73 -1.24 -1.84
C LYS A 77 17.95 -2.63 -1.25
N ILE A 78 17.08 -3.60 -1.57
CA ILE A 78 17.13 -4.97 -1.03
C ILE A 78 18.47 -5.67 -1.29
N LYS A 79 18.93 -5.70 -2.55
CA LYS A 79 20.15 -6.42 -2.97
C LYS A 79 21.45 -5.85 -2.38
N GLU A 80 21.43 -4.60 -1.93
CA GLU A 80 22.58 -3.95 -1.28
C GLU A 80 22.64 -4.25 0.23
N ASN A 81 21.54 -4.77 0.81
CA ASN A 81 21.37 -4.87 2.26
C ASN A 81 21.18 -6.30 2.77
N ILE A 82 20.70 -7.23 1.94
CA ILE A 82 20.48 -8.64 2.32
C ILE A 82 21.41 -9.51 1.47
N SER A 83 22.09 -10.47 2.08
CA SER A 83 23.01 -11.39 1.40
C SER A 83 22.31 -12.67 0.93
N GLU A 84 21.38 -13.18 1.73
CA GLU A 84 20.65 -14.42 1.44
C GLU A 84 19.69 -14.26 0.26
N VAL A 85 19.95 -15.00 -0.82
CA VAL A 85 19.23 -14.90 -2.10
C VAL A 85 17.73 -15.12 -1.93
N GLN A 86 17.32 -16.13 -1.16
CA GLN A 86 15.89 -16.42 -0.95
C GLN A 86 15.17 -15.27 -0.24
N ILE A 87 15.82 -14.60 0.71
CA ILE A 87 15.25 -13.44 1.41
C ILE A 87 15.20 -12.24 0.47
N GLN A 88 16.22 -12.04 -0.38
CA GLN A 88 16.17 -10.99 -1.41
C GLN A 88 14.98 -11.19 -2.35
N GLU A 89 14.77 -12.39 -2.86
CA GLU A 89 13.69 -12.72 -3.79
C GLU A 89 12.32 -12.43 -3.16
N GLN A 90 12.09 -12.88 -1.92
CA GLN A 90 10.85 -12.59 -1.20
C GLN A 90 10.65 -11.10 -0.92
N LEU A 91 11.70 -10.37 -0.53
CA LEU A 91 11.58 -8.92 -0.31
C LEU A 91 11.34 -8.14 -1.61
N ILE A 92 11.89 -8.61 -2.73
CA ILE A 92 11.59 -8.06 -4.07
C ILE A 92 10.14 -8.36 -4.45
N TYR A 93 9.64 -9.56 -4.15
CA TYR A 93 8.26 -9.93 -4.37
C TYR A 93 7.31 -9.07 -3.53
N PHE A 94 7.55 -8.95 -2.22
CA PHE A 94 6.86 -7.99 -1.33
C PHE A 94 6.80 -6.59 -1.93
N LYS A 95 7.94 -6.05 -2.36
CA LYS A 95 8.06 -4.71 -2.96
C LYS A 95 7.16 -4.57 -4.19
N THR A 96 7.11 -5.61 -5.02
CA THR A 96 6.34 -5.64 -6.27
C THR A 96 4.85 -5.64 -5.98
N GLU A 97 4.41 -6.51 -5.08
CA GLU A 97 3.01 -6.64 -4.68
C GLU A 97 2.52 -5.38 -3.96
N PHE A 98 3.30 -4.85 -3.01
CA PHE A 98 2.96 -3.63 -2.27
C PHE A 98 2.85 -2.40 -3.19
N LYS A 99 3.78 -2.27 -4.15
CA LYS A 99 3.73 -1.22 -5.17
C LYS A 99 2.49 -1.38 -6.06
N THR A 100 2.13 -2.62 -6.40
CA THR A 100 0.96 -2.91 -7.24
C THR A 100 -0.34 -2.59 -6.49
N ALA A 101 -0.45 -2.94 -5.22
CA ALA A 101 -1.56 -2.53 -4.37
C ALA A 101 -1.70 -0.99 -4.32
N SER A 102 -0.58 -0.29 -4.13
CA SER A 102 -0.56 1.18 -4.12
C SER A 102 -0.99 1.81 -5.45
N LYS A 103 -0.61 1.20 -6.58
CA LYS A 103 -1.06 1.62 -7.92
C LYS A 103 -2.57 1.46 -8.09
N PHE A 104 -3.15 0.37 -7.59
CA PHE A 104 -4.59 0.16 -7.67
C PHE A 104 -5.36 1.12 -6.77
N MET A 105 -4.86 1.44 -5.57
CA MET A 105 -5.45 2.49 -4.73
C MET A 105 -5.38 3.87 -5.39
N LYS A 106 -4.24 4.21 -5.99
CA LYS A 106 -4.11 5.44 -6.80
C LYS A 106 -5.12 5.45 -7.96
N ASN A 107 -5.22 4.35 -8.70
CA ASN A 107 -6.16 4.23 -9.83
C ASN A 107 -7.62 4.36 -9.37
N ALA A 108 -7.96 3.78 -8.21
CA ALA A 108 -9.29 3.94 -7.61
C ALA A 108 -9.60 5.42 -7.37
N ALA A 109 -8.64 6.20 -6.86
CA ALA A 109 -8.77 7.64 -6.65
C ALA A 109 -8.93 8.39 -7.99
N ASP A 110 -8.08 8.08 -8.97
CA ASP A 110 -8.10 8.71 -10.29
C ASP A 110 -9.44 8.48 -11.01
N LEU A 111 -10.01 7.27 -10.93
CA LEU A 111 -11.34 6.98 -11.49
C LEU A 111 -12.43 7.88 -10.90
N ILE A 112 -12.39 8.15 -9.60
CA ILE A 112 -13.36 9.03 -8.95
C ILE A 112 -13.13 10.49 -9.35
N ILE A 113 -11.87 10.92 -9.48
CA ILE A 113 -11.52 12.25 -10.01
C ILE A 113 -12.09 12.43 -11.42
N ASP A 114 -11.88 11.46 -12.30
CA ASP A 114 -12.37 11.48 -13.68
C ASP A 114 -13.90 11.49 -13.73
N GLY A 115 -14.55 10.69 -12.87
CA GLY A 115 -16.00 10.71 -12.71
C GLY A 115 -16.53 12.07 -12.27
N ALA A 116 -15.89 12.67 -11.25
CA ALA A 116 -16.27 13.95 -10.67
C ALA A 116 -15.99 15.16 -11.59
N ASN A 117 -14.96 15.08 -12.44
CA ASN A 117 -14.65 16.09 -13.45
C ASN A 117 -15.68 16.13 -14.59
N ASN A 118 -16.26 14.97 -14.92
CA ASN A 118 -17.25 14.87 -16.01
C ASN A 118 -18.70 15.08 -15.53
N SER A 119 -19.06 14.62 -14.32
CA SER A 119 -20.35 14.87 -13.65
C SER A 119 -20.36 14.30 -12.22
N THR A 120 -21.46 13.72 -11.72
CA THR A 120 -21.39 12.81 -10.56
C THR A 120 -20.75 11.48 -11.02
N PRO A 121 -19.92 10.79 -10.21
CA PRO A 121 -19.45 9.44 -10.55
C PRO A 121 -20.60 8.54 -10.98
N SER A 122 -20.51 7.96 -12.17
CA SER A 122 -21.55 7.06 -12.70
C SER A 122 -21.47 5.70 -12.00
N ASN A 123 -22.52 4.88 -12.14
CA ASN A 123 -22.46 3.49 -11.65
C ASN A 123 -21.26 2.72 -12.23
N GLU A 124 -20.89 2.99 -13.48
CA GLU A 124 -19.71 2.40 -14.10
C GLU A 124 -18.42 2.85 -13.40
N THR A 125 -18.30 4.15 -13.08
CA THR A 125 -17.18 4.66 -12.28
C THR A 125 -17.11 3.95 -10.93
N ILE A 126 -18.24 3.81 -10.23
CA ILE A 126 -18.31 3.14 -8.92
C ILE A 126 -17.89 1.67 -9.01
N GLU A 127 -18.36 0.92 -10.01
CA GLU A 127 -17.99 -0.48 -10.20
C GLU A 127 -16.51 -0.64 -10.58
N ASN A 128 -15.97 0.22 -11.45
CA ASN A 128 -14.55 0.22 -11.78
C ASN A 128 -13.67 0.56 -10.56
N THR A 129 -14.12 1.50 -9.72
CA THR A 129 -13.44 1.83 -8.47
C THR A 129 -13.46 0.63 -7.51
N LYS A 130 -14.60 -0.04 -7.32
CA LYS A 130 -14.68 -1.27 -6.51
C LYS A 130 -13.76 -2.36 -7.03
N HIS A 131 -13.68 -2.54 -8.35
CA HIS A 131 -12.79 -3.52 -8.96
C HIS A 131 -11.32 -3.20 -8.67
N ALA A 132 -10.92 -1.93 -8.80
CA ALA A 132 -9.57 -1.49 -8.44
C ALA A 132 -9.27 -1.71 -6.94
N LEU A 133 -10.22 -1.41 -6.05
CA LEU A 133 -10.08 -1.69 -4.62
C LEU A 133 -9.92 -3.18 -4.32
N GLY A 134 -10.72 -4.04 -4.96
CA GLY A 134 -10.58 -5.50 -4.82
C GLY A 134 -9.22 -6.02 -5.26
N LEU A 135 -8.64 -5.45 -6.33
CA LEU A 135 -7.27 -5.77 -6.75
C LEU A 135 -6.24 -5.25 -5.76
N ALA A 136 -6.42 -4.05 -5.21
CA ALA A 136 -5.54 -3.51 -4.18
C ALA A 136 -5.50 -4.42 -2.95
N ASP A 137 -6.66 -4.89 -2.47
CA ASP A 137 -6.79 -5.81 -1.34
C ASP A 137 -6.06 -7.15 -1.59
N GLN A 138 -6.19 -7.71 -2.79
CA GLN A 138 -5.47 -8.94 -3.16
C GLN A 138 -3.96 -8.75 -3.07
N HIS A 139 -3.45 -7.67 -3.66
CA HIS A 139 -2.02 -7.40 -3.72
C HIS A 139 -1.42 -7.03 -2.35
N ILE A 140 -2.15 -6.30 -1.49
CA ILE A 140 -1.66 -5.96 -0.15
C ILE A 140 -1.59 -7.21 0.75
N VAL A 141 -2.56 -8.13 0.64
CA VAL A 141 -2.53 -9.40 1.38
C VAL A 141 -1.31 -10.25 0.98
N LEU A 142 -1.02 -10.35 -0.33
CA LEU A 142 0.16 -11.06 -0.83
C LEU A 142 1.46 -10.42 -0.33
N ALA A 143 1.55 -9.09 -0.38
CA ALA A 143 2.70 -8.35 0.11
C ALA A 143 2.94 -8.63 1.60
N LEU A 144 1.95 -8.39 2.46
CA LEU A 144 2.10 -8.53 3.91
C LEU A 144 2.36 -9.98 4.33
N SER A 145 1.76 -10.96 3.63
CA SER A 145 2.04 -12.37 3.88
C SER A 145 3.51 -12.71 3.57
N THR A 146 4.02 -12.22 2.43
CA THR A 146 5.42 -12.41 2.04
C THR A 146 6.38 -11.75 3.03
N LEU A 147 6.05 -10.54 3.50
CA LEU A 147 6.84 -9.84 4.51
C LEU A 147 6.91 -10.64 5.82
N ASN A 148 5.77 -11.16 6.29
CA ASN A 148 5.71 -12.00 7.47
C ASN A 148 6.53 -13.29 7.31
N GLU A 149 6.52 -13.93 6.13
CA GLU A 149 7.41 -15.09 5.86
C GLU A 149 8.88 -14.73 5.98
N VAL A 150 9.30 -13.56 5.49
CA VAL A 150 10.67 -13.06 5.64
C VAL A 150 11.00 -12.84 7.12
N GLU A 151 10.11 -12.20 7.87
CA GLU A 151 10.29 -11.98 9.30
C GLU A 151 10.41 -13.30 10.08
N VAL A 152 9.64 -14.34 9.71
CA VAL A 152 9.78 -15.68 10.28
C VAL A 152 11.15 -16.28 9.97
N LYS A 153 11.63 -16.20 8.71
CA LYS A 153 12.95 -16.70 8.32
C LYS A 153 14.10 -15.99 9.03
N LEU A 154 13.94 -14.69 9.28
CA LEU A 154 14.89 -13.87 10.03
C LEU A 154 14.76 -14.03 11.55
N GLY A 155 13.81 -14.84 12.04
CA GLY A 155 13.58 -15.02 13.48
C GLY A 155 13.04 -13.79 14.20
N LEU A 156 12.31 -12.94 13.48
CA LEU A 156 11.74 -11.65 13.94
C LEU A 156 10.27 -11.74 14.30
N ALA A 157 9.54 -12.64 13.64
CA ALA A 157 8.13 -12.84 13.90
C ALA A 157 7.93 -13.24 15.38
N LYS A 158 7.10 -12.48 16.08
CA LYS A 158 6.69 -12.84 17.44
C LYS A 158 5.89 -14.13 17.37
N LYS A 159 6.33 -15.16 18.09
CA LYS A 159 5.53 -16.37 18.36
C LYS A 159 4.34 -16.04 19.24
#